data_AF-A0A8K0Y5D9-F1
#
_entry.id   AF-A0A8K0Y5D9-F1
#
_cell.length_a   1.000
_cell.length_b   1.000
_cell.length_c   1.000
_cell.angle_alpha   90.00
_cell.angle_beta   90.00
_cell.angle_gamma   90.00
#
_symmetry.space_group_name_H-M   'P 1'
#
loop_
_entity.id
_entity.type
_entity.pdbx_description
1 polymer ?
#
loop_
_entity_poly.entity_id
_entity_poly.type
_entity_poly.pdbx_seq_one_letter_code
_entity_poly.pdbx_strand_id
1 'polypeptide(L)'
;MDFYDLRNNRKLLTLTTCDIIGVSIKRDFEKELSHIVVAYDKGRHSDLGLEIATSFSNSMNSKIRIVRGVVESPEEERDILSRINEKMFDLDLKKVPVERIYPTNMDVTKDLLQNLNQDPEIVIVGAGNQPEQAFSPKTMEIVEKSKYSVFVVRDSRFSEIRARYFWHVIAPRLRENRFIYRLYRIVYGLVKSRKEATSQEDYFAPKM
;
A
#
# COMPACT_ATOMS: atom_id res chain seq x y z
N MET A 1 11.34 3.01 -0.26
CA MET A 1 12.54 2.61 -1.03
C MET A 1 12.13 1.50 -1.99
N ASP A 2 12.81 1.31 -3.11
CA ASP A 2 12.51 0.16 -3.97
C ASP A 2 12.70 -1.13 -3.17
N PHE A 3 11.73 -2.04 -3.25
CA PHE A 3 11.79 -3.32 -2.56
C PHE A 3 13.01 -4.16 -2.97
N TYR A 4 13.39 -4.14 -4.25
CA TYR A 4 14.50 -4.96 -4.75
C TYR A 4 15.85 -4.48 -4.22
N ASP A 5 16.01 -3.17 -3.99
CA ASP A 5 17.19 -2.62 -3.34
C ASP A 5 17.26 -3.01 -1.85
N LEU A 6 16.12 -2.97 -1.15
CA LEU A 6 16.03 -3.38 0.26
C LEU A 6 16.32 -4.86 0.45
N ARG A 7 15.84 -5.72 -0.47
CA ARG A 7 16.10 -7.17 -0.46
C ARG A 7 17.60 -7.46 -0.37
N ASN A 8 18.41 -6.70 -1.09
CA ASN A 8 19.85 -6.89 -1.17
C ASN A 8 20.61 -6.25 -0.01
N ASN A 9 19.95 -5.44 0.83
CA ASN A 9 20.59 -4.64 1.87
C ASN A 9 20.14 -5.01 3.29
N ARG A 10 20.49 -6.23 3.72
CA ARG A 10 20.17 -6.75 5.06
C ARG A 10 20.72 -5.89 6.20
N LYS A 11 21.91 -5.31 6.04
CA LYS A 11 22.54 -4.47 7.07
C LYS A 11 21.66 -3.26 7.41
N LEU A 12 21.10 -2.62 6.38
CA LEU A 12 20.16 -1.52 6.55
C LEU A 12 18.94 -1.94 7.38
N LEU A 13 18.33 -3.08 7.05
CA LEU A 13 17.15 -3.60 7.76
C LEU A 13 17.43 -3.92 9.23
N THR A 14 18.64 -4.38 9.54
CA THR A 14 19.02 -4.81 10.91
C THR A 14 19.40 -3.63 11.80
N LEU A 15 20.03 -2.60 11.23
CA LEU A 15 20.60 -1.47 11.97
C LEU A 15 19.71 -0.22 11.98
N THR A 16 18.65 -0.20 11.18
CA THR A 16 17.73 0.93 11.12
C THR A 16 16.96 1.13 12.43
N THR A 17 16.92 2.37 12.89
CA THR A 17 16.08 2.83 14.00
C THR A 17 14.78 3.48 13.51
N CYS A 18 14.57 3.49 12.19
CA CYS A 18 13.39 4.05 11.54
C CYS A 18 12.56 2.93 10.90
N ASP A 19 11.27 3.19 10.75
CA ASP A 19 10.40 2.31 9.97
C ASP A 19 10.83 2.29 8.51
N ILE A 20 10.70 1.12 7.89
CA ILE A 20 11.04 0.90 6.50
C ILE A 20 9.79 0.52 5.73
N ILE A 21 9.60 1.21 4.61
CA ILE A 21 8.60 0.87 3.61
C ILE A 21 9.34 0.54 2.32
N GLY A 22 9.34 -0.74 1.98
CA GLY A 22 9.73 -1.26 0.68
C GLY A 22 8.55 -1.22 -0.26
N VAL A 23 8.75 -0.70 -1.46
CA VAL A 23 7.67 -0.47 -2.41
C VAL A 23 8.00 -1.18 -3.72
N SER A 24 7.08 -2.00 -4.20
CA SER A 24 7.06 -2.56 -5.54
C SER A 24 5.83 -2.03 -6.27
N ILE A 25 6.00 -0.97 -7.08
CA ILE A 25 4.91 -0.35 -7.84
C ILE A 25 4.65 -1.12 -9.14
N LYS A 26 3.37 -1.35 -9.47
CA LYS A 26 2.93 -1.97 -10.74
C LYS A 26 2.26 -0.92 -11.64
N ARG A 27 1.89 -1.35 -12.86
CA ARG A 27 1.42 -0.45 -13.92
C ARG A 27 0.11 0.27 -13.59
N ASP A 28 -0.80 -0.37 -12.86
CA ASP A 28 -2.14 0.15 -12.56
C ASP A 28 -2.24 0.88 -11.21
N PHE A 29 -1.12 1.33 -10.65
CA PHE A 29 -1.03 1.97 -9.33
C PHE A 29 -2.06 3.09 -9.10
N GLU A 30 -2.35 3.92 -10.12
CA GLU A 30 -3.35 4.99 -10.00
C GLU A 30 -4.76 4.48 -9.66
N LYS A 31 -5.12 3.31 -10.20
CA LYS A 31 -6.42 2.66 -9.91
C LYS A 31 -6.38 2.03 -8.53
N GLU A 32 -5.24 1.42 -8.17
CA GLU A 32 -5.01 0.75 -6.90
C GLU A 32 -5.09 1.70 -5.71
N LEU A 33 -4.72 2.98 -5.84
CA LEU A 33 -4.77 3.98 -4.74
C LEU A 33 -6.13 4.11 -4.06
N SER A 34 -7.22 3.74 -4.74
CA SER A 34 -8.58 3.83 -4.22
C SER A 34 -8.95 2.70 -3.25
N HIS A 35 -8.23 1.58 -3.27
CA HIS A 35 -8.51 0.38 -2.49
C HIS A 35 -7.22 -0.19 -1.90
N ILE A 36 -7.25 -0.49 -0.61
CA ILE A 36 -6.06 -0.94 0.13
C ILE A 36 -6.42 -2.22 0.85
N VAL A 37 -5.60 -3.23 0.64
CA VAL A 37 -5.69 -4.50 1.34
C VAL A 37 -4.49 -4.65 2.27
N VAL A 38 -4.78 -4.85 3.55
CA VAL A 38 -3.76 -5.13 4.56
C VAL A 38 -3.72 -6.64 4.80
N ALA A 39 -2.63 -7.29 4.38
CA ALA A 39 -2.36 -8.67 4.72
C ALA A 39 -1.86 -8.72 6.18
N TYR A 40 -2.78 -9.03 7.08
CA TYR A 40 -2.56 -8.95 8.52
C TYR A 40 -2.25 -10.33 9.08
N ASP A 41 -1.08 -10.46 9.70
CA ASP A 41 -0.67 -11.65 10.44
C ASP A 41 -0.68 -11.37 11.94
N LYS A 42 0.49 -11.34 12.60
CA LYS A 42 0.58 -10.96 14.01
C LYS A 42 1.71 -9.97 14.27
N GLY A 43 1.51 -9.13 15.26
CA GLY A 43 2.55 -8.24 15.78
C GLY A 43 2.69 -6.90 15.07
N ARG A 44 3.74 -6.17 15.47
CA ARG A 44 3.87 -4.72 15.25
C ARG A 44 4.07 -4.32 13.78
N HIS A 45 4.64 -5.19 12.95
CA HIS A 45 4.78 -4.88 11.51
C HIS A 45 3.41 -4.87 10.81
N SER A 46 2.49 -5.74 11.22
CA SER A 46 1.11 -5.76 10.73
C SER A 46 0.33 -4.55 11.26
N ASP A 47 0.55 -4.16 12.53
CA ASP A 47 -0.04 -2.95 13.11
C ASP A 47 0.36 -1.70 12.31
N LEU A 48 1.65 -1.52 12.02
CA LEU A 48 2.12 -0.40 11.20
C LEU A 48 1.54 -0.44 9.79
N GLY A 49 1.33 -1.63 9.22
CA GLY A 49 0.65 -1.80 7.95
C GLY A 49 -0.78 -1.23 7.97
N LEU A 50 -1.52 -1.48 9.06
CA LEU A 50 -2.86 -0.94 9.27
C LEU A 50 -2.84 0.58 9.50
N GLU A 51 -1.88 1.11 10.26
CA GLU A 51 -1.71 2.57 10.45
C GLU A 51 -1.43 3.31 9.13
N ILE A 52 -0.60 2.71 8.26
CA ILE A 52 -0.36 3.23 6.91
C ILE A 52 -1.65 3.20 6.10
N ALA A 53 -2.39 2.09 6.11
CA ALA A 53 -3.67 2.00 5.42
C ALA A 53 -4.67 3.08 5.89
N THR A 54 -4.76 3.32 7.20
CA THR A 54 -5.57 4.39 7.79
C THR A 54 -5.14 5.77 7.28
N SER A 55 -3.83 6.02 7.22
CA SER A 55 -3.29 7.27 6.70
C SER A 55 -3.68 7.52 5.24
N PHE A 56 -3.68 6.47 4.41
CA PHE A 56 -4.18 6.54 3.04
C PHE A 56 -5.69 6.78 3.00
N SER A 57 -6.48 6.10 3.83
CA SER A 57 -7.93 6.31 3.90
C SER A 57 -8.27 7.76 4.28
N ASN A 58 -7.62 8.31 5.29
CA ASN A 58 -7.83 9.68 5.74
C ASN A 58 -7.39 10.74 4.71
N SER A 59 -6.29 10.50 3.98
CA SER A 59 -5.73 11.48 3.04
C SER A 59 -6.31 11.38 1.63
N MET A 60 -6.71 10.19 1.19
CA MET A 60 -7.12 9.92 -0.19
C MET A 60 -8.52 9.33 -0.33
N ASN A 61 -9.22 9.11 0.78
CA ASN A 61 -10.54 8.47 0.83
C ASN A 61 -10.52 7.05 0.27
N SER A 62 -9.39 6.35 0.46
CA SER A 62 -9.22 4.94 0.07
C SER A 62 -10.05 4.03 0.96
N LYS A 63 -10.64 2.98 0.38
CA LYS A 63 -11.31 1.93 1.13
C LYS A 63 -10.29 0.92 1.63
N ILE A 64 -10.41 0.50 2.88
CA ILE A 64 -9.52 -0.49 3.49
C ILE A 64 -10.29 -1.81 3.61
N ARG A 65 -9.62 -2.93 3.33
CA ARG A 65 -10.01 -4.26 3.80
C ARG A 65 -8.81 -4.96 4.43
N ILE A 66 -9.08 -5.87 5.35
CA ILE A 66 -8.05 -6.65 6.04
C ILE A 66 -8.20 -8.10 5.60
N VAL A 67 -7.09 -8.72 5.20
CA VAL A 67 -7.05 -10.12 4.81
C VAL A 67 -6.14 -10.89 5.76
N ARG A 68 -6.65 -11.99 6.29
CA ARG A 68 -5.96 -12.87 7.23
C ARG A 68 -5.94 -14.29 6.70
N GLY A 69 -4.74 -14.86 6.53
CA GLY A 69 -4.56 -16.28 6.25
C GLY A 69 -4.59 -17.09 7.54
N VAL A 70 -5.61 -17.91 7.76
CA VAL A 70 -5.81 -18.66 9.01
C VAL A 70 -4.91 -19.90 9.03
N VAL A 71 -3.79 -19.83 9.74
CA VAL A 71 -2.83 -20.95 9.90
C VAL A 71 -2.80 -21.46 11.35
N GLU A 72 -3.11 -20.59 12.31
CA GLU A 72 -2.87 -20.83 13.73
C GLU A 72 -4.04 -21.58 14.39
N SER A 73 -3.86 -21.93 15.67
CA SER A 73 -4.93 -22.53 16.48
C SER A 73 -6.13 -21.57 16.63
N PRO A 74 -7.34 -22.10 16.93
CA PRO A 74 -8.51 -21.26 17.15
C PRO A 74 -8.33 -20.21 18.27
N GLU A 75 -7.47 -20.47 19.26
CA GLU A 75 -7.17 -19.53 20.33
C GLU A 75 -6.33 -18.37 19.82
N GLU A 76 -5.23 -18.67 19.11
CA GLU A 76 -4.37 -17.64 18.51
C GLU A 76 -5.11 -16.77 17.48
N GLU A 77 -5.99 -17.38 16.68
CA GLU A 77 -6.80 -16.62 15.73
C GLU A 77 -7.76 -15.65 16.44
N ARG A 78 -8.30 -16.01 17.60
CA ARG A 78 -9.13 -15.09 18.41
C ARG A 78 -8.30 -13.94 18.95
N ASP A 79 -7.07 -14.18 19.40
CA ASP A 79 -6.17 -13.14 19.90
C ASP A 79 -5.77 -12.18 18.78
N ILE A 80 -5.49 -12.69 17.58
CA ILE A 80 -5.17 -11.88 16.41
C ILE A 80 -6.38 -10.99 16.05
N LEU A 81 -7.59 -11.55 16.00
CA LEU A 81 -8.80 -10.79 15.73
C LEU A 81 -9.07 -9.73 16.81
N SER A 82 -8.82 -10.04 18.08
CA SER A 82 -8.93 -9.07 19.17
C SER A 82 -7.96 -7.92 18.98
N ARG A 83 -6.70 -8.21 18.61
CA ARG A 83 -5.67 -7.18 18.32
C ARG A 83 -6.06 -6.31 17.14
N ILE A 84 -6.61 -6.89 16.07
CA ILE A 84 -7.13 -6.13 14.93
C ILE A 84 -8.23 -5.17 15.40
N ASN A 85 -9.19 -5.66 16.19
CA ASN A 85 -10.28 -4.84 16.70
C ASN A 85 -9.80 -3.70 17.61
N GLU A 86 -8.87 -3.97 18.52
CA GLU A 86 -8.24 -2.98 19.37
C GLU A 86 -7.54 -1.90 18.52
N LYS A 87 -6.74 -2.30 17.52
CA LYS A 87 -6.07 -1.35 16.63
C LYS A 87 -7.03 -0.56 15.76
N MET A 88 -8.10 -1.18 15.28
CA MET A 88 -9.14 -0.46 14.56
C MET A 88 -9.83 0.57 15.46
N PHE A 89 -10.07 0.24 16.73
CA PHE A 89 -10.64 1.16 17.70
C PHE A 89 -9.70 2.35 17.98
N ASP A 90 -8.42 2.09 18.22
CA ASP A 90 -7.40 3.14 18.42
C ASP A 90 -7.30 4.10 17.23
N LEU A 91 -7.50 3.58 16.01
CA LEU A 91 -7.42 4.32 14.76
C LEU A 91 -8.75 4.96 14.31
N ASP A 92 -9.81 4.86 15.13
CA ASP A 92 -11.20 5.26 14.83
C ASP A 92 -11.72 4.69 13.48
N LEU A 93 -11.26 3.50 13.11
CA LEU A 93 -11.66 2.78 11.90
C LEU A 93 -12.99 2.06 12.14
N LYS A 94 -14.09 2.69 11.72
CA LYS A 94 -15.42 2.08 11.80
C LYS A 94 -15.67 1.20 10.58
N LYS A 95 -15.91 -0.11 10.81
CA LYS A 95 -16.42 -1.08 9.81
C LYS A 95 -15.46 -1.43 8.67
N VAL A 96 -14.20 -1.71 8.97
CA VAL A 96 -13.28 -2.34 8.00
C VAL A 96 -13.61 -3.84 7.91
N PRO A 97 -13.86 -4.41 6.71
CA PRO A 97 -14.09 -5.83 6.56
C PRO A 97 -12.80 -6.63 6.84
N VAL A 98 -12.94 -7.71 7.61
CA VAL A 98 -11.86 -8.67 7.89
C VAL A 98 -12.21 -9.99 7.20
N GLU A 99 -11.48 -10.32 6.15
CA GLU A 99 -11.61 -11.55 5.38
C GLU A 99 -10.67 -12.62 5.91
N ARG A 100 -11.21 -13.78 6.26
CA ARG A 100 -10.44 -14.96 6.67
C ARG A 100 -10.29 -15.89 5.49
N ILE A 101 -9.06 -16.19 5.13
CA ILE A 101 -8.71 -17.15 4.08
C ILE A 101 -8.24 -18.41 4.77
N TYR A 102 -9.00 -19.49 4.58
CA TYR A 102 -8.64 -20.80 5.09
C TYR A 102 -7.79 -21.54 4.04
N PRO A 103 -6.65 -22.10 4.42
CA PRO A 103 -5.82 -22.89 3.52
C PRO A 103 -6.59 -24.07 2.93
N THR A 104 -6.51 -24.24 1.62
CA THR A 104 -6.93 -25.49 0.96
C THR A 104 -5.83 -26.57 1.06
N ASN A 105 -4.56 -26.15 1.14
CA ASN A 105 -3.38 -27.00 1.26
C ASN A 105 -2.50 -26.56 2.44
N MET A 106 -1.42 -27.29 2.74
CA MET A 106 -0.47 -26.91 3.82
C MET A 106 0.11 -25.48 3.71
N ASP A 107 0.12 -24.88 2.51
CA ASP A 107 0.61 -23.52 2.30
C ASP A 107 -0.52 -22.54 1.94
N VAL A 108 -0.80 -21.62 2.87
CA VAL A 108 -1.77 -20.53 2.72
C VAL A 108 -1.38 -19.50 1.67
N THR A 109 -0.09 -19.41 1.31
CA THR A 109 0.42 -18.32 0.47
C THR A 109 -0.25 -18.29 -0.90
N LYS A 110 -0.60 -19.46 -1.45
CA LYS A 110 -1.32 -19.58 -2.72
C LYS A 110 -2.75 -19.04 -2.65
N ASP A 111 -3.51 -19.45 -1.65
CA ASP A 111 -4.91 -19.04 -1.46
C ASP A 111 -4.98 -17.53 -1.13
N LEU A 112 -4.01 -17.05 -0.32
CA LEU A 112 -3.84 -15.64 -0.03
C LEU A 112 -3.54 -14.84 -1.30
N LEU A 113 -2.56 -15.27 -2.11
CA LEU A 113 -2.23 -14.64 -3.39
C LEU A 113 -3.41 -14.63 -4.36
N GLN A 114 -4.23 -15.68 -4.36
CA GLN A 114 -5.42 -15.73 -5.20
C GLN A 114 -6.40 -14.62 -4.81
N ASN A 115 -6.65 -14.40 -3.52
CA ASN A 115 -7.51 -13.32 -3.03
C ASN A 115 -6.90 -11.93 -3.30
N LEU A 116 -5.60 -11.75 -3.04
CA LEU A 116 -4.91 -10.46 -3.24
C LEU A 116 -4.83 -10.04 -4.72
N ASN A 117 -5.00 -10.99 -5.65
CA ASN A 117 -4.94 -10.75 -7.09
C ASN A 117 -6.33 -10.64 -7.75
N GLN A 118 -7.41 -10.56 -6.97
CA GLN A 118 -8.78 -10.42 -7.49
C GLN A 118 -9.03 -9.02 -8.03
N ASP A 119 -8.79 -7.99 -7.22
CA ASP A 119 -9.14 -6.60 -7.51
C ASP A 119 -7.91 -5.68 -7.46
N PRO A 120 -7.90 -4.56 -8.23
CA PRO A 120 -6.80 -3.62 -8.24
C PRO A 120 -6.71 -2.86 -6.91
N GLU A 121 -5.82 -3.33 -6.04
CA GLU A 121 -5.63 -2.82 -4.68
C GLU A 121 -4.14 -2.72 -4.34
N ILE A 122 -3.78 -1.75 -3.50
CA ILE A 122 -2.44 -1.73 -2.90
C ILE A 122 -2.40 -2.76 -1.78
N VAL A 123 -1.47 -3.72 -1.91
CA VAL A 123 -1.25 -4.76 -0.89
C VAL A 123 -0.21 -4.27 0.12
N ILE A 124 -0.58 -4.24 1.40
CA ILE A 124 0.35 -3.91 2.49
C ILE A 124 0.67 -5.18 3.27
N VAL A 125 1.96 -5.51 3.41
CA VAL A 125 2.44 -6.71 4.10
C VAL A 125 3.44 -6.32 5.19
N GLY A 126 3.19 -6.75 6.42
CA GLY A 126 4.16 -6.64 7.52
C GLY A 126 5.28 -7.67 7.36
N ALA A 127 6.54 -7.25 7.37
CA ALA A 127 7.68 -8.17 7.26
C ALA A 127 8.61 -8.12 8.47
N GLY A 128 8.65 -9.24 9.20
CA GLY A 128 9.53 -9.46 10.33
C GLY A 128 10.99 -9.73 9.95
N ASN A 129 11.86 -9.64 10.95
CA ASN A 129 13.29 -9.87 10.78
C ASN A 129 13.57 -11.36 10.54
N GLN A 130 14.41 -11.67 9.55
CA GLN A 130 14.86 -13.04 9.28
C GLN A 130 16.35 -13.20 9.61
N PRO A 131 16.78 -14.35 10.13
CA PRO A 131 18.17 -14.57 10.54
C PRO A 131 19.14 -14.62 9.37
N GLU A 132 18.69 -15.09 8.21
CA GLU A 132 19.54 -15.31 7.03
C GLU A 132 19.24 -14.33 5.89
N GLN A 133 17.99 -13.93 5.73
CA GLN A 133 17.51 -13.09 4.63
C GLN A 133 17.01 -11.72 5.09
N ALA A 134 16.79 -10.81 4.14
CA ALA A 134 16.19 -9.49 4.40
C ALA A 134 14.69 -9.59 4.77
N PHE A 135 13.96 -10.48 4.08
CA PHE A 135 12.52 -10.68 4.22
C PHE A 135 12.19 -12.18 4.24
N SER A 136 10.99 -12.54 4.71
CA SER A 136 10.55 -13.94 4.73
C SER A 136 10.29 -14.46 3.31
N PRO A 137 10.45 -15.77 3.05
CA PRO A 137 10.10 -16.36 1.76
C PRO A 137 8.66 -16.07 1.33
N LYS A 138 7.71 -16.02 2.29
CA LYS A 138 6.31 -15.67 2.03
C LYS A 138 6.16 -14.22 1.55
N THR A 139 6.85 -13.28 2.19
CA THR A 139 6.87 -11.87 1.77
C THR A 139 7.45 -11.72 0.37
N MET A 140 8.56 -12.42 0.10
CA MET A 140 9.19 -12.45 -1.22
C MET A 140 8.22 -12.96 -2.29
N GLU A 141 7.56 -14.08 -1.99
CA GLU A 141 6.59 -14.69 -2.90
C GLU A 141 5.39 -13.77 -3.18
N ILE A 142 4.87 -13.08 -2.17
CA ILE A 142 3.78 -12.10 -2.35
C ILE A 142 4.23 -10.97 -3.28
N VAL A 143 5.43 -10.40 -3.08
CA VAL A 143 5.92 -9.30 -3.92
C VAL A 143 6.18 -9.75 -5.36
N GLU A 144 6.75 -10.95 -5.54
CA GLU A 144 7.10 -11.48 -6.86
C GLU A 144 5.86 -11.92 -7.66
N LYS A 145 4.85 -12.49 -7.00
CA LYS A 145 3.66 -13.06 -7.65
C LYS A 145 2.40 -12.18 -7.60
N SER A 146 2.43 -11.05 -6.87
CA SER A 146 1.31 -10.11 -6.88
C SER A 146 1.22 -9.38 -8.22
N LYS A 147 -0.01 -9.25 -8.72
CA LYS A 147 -0.35 -8.47 -9.92
C LYS A 147 -0.32 -6.96 -9.67
N TYR A 148 -0.54 -6.56 -8.41
CA TYR A 148 -0.71 -5.17 -8.00
C TYR A 148 0.44 -4.69 -7.12
N SER A 149 0.44 -3.40 -6.77
CA SER A 149 1.54 -2.82 -6.02
C SER A 149 1.59 -3.35 -4.59
N VAL A 150 2.78 -3.72 -4.15
CA VAL A 150 3.01 -4.29 -2.82
C VAL A 150 3.90 -3.38 -1.99
N PHE A 151 3.43 -3.01 -0.81
CA PHE A 151 4.14 -2.23 0.18
C PHE A 151 4.54 -3.16 1.33
N VAL A 152 5.83 -3.41 1.45
CA VAL A 152 6.40 -4.21 2.52
C VAL A 152 6.82 -3.28 3.64
N VAL A 153 6.16 -3.45 4.78
CA VAL A 153 6.27 -2.55 5.93
C VAL A 153 7.01 -3.24 7.05
N ARG A 154 7.93 -2.49 7.66
CA ARG A 154 8.71 -2.95 8.79
C ARG A 154 8.78 -1.87 9.84
N ASP A 155 8.04 -2.08 10.91
CA ASP A 155 8.16 -1.34 12.16
C ASP A 155 9.51 -1.59 12.84
N SER A 156 10.28 -0.54 13.11
CA SER A 156 11.48 -0.63 13.96
C SER A 156 11.09 -0.43 15.42
N ARG A 157 11.65 -1.20 16.36
CA ARG A 157 11.31 -1.05 17.80
C ARG A 157 11.59 0.34 18.38
N PHE A 158 12.36 1.16 17.65
CA PHE A 158 12.85 2.47 18.06
C PHE A 158 12.18 3.62 17.27
N SER A 159 11.17 3.33 16.43
CA SER A 159 10.54 4.30 15.51
C SER A 159 9.49 5.22 16.13
N GLU A 160 8.99 4.94 17.33
CA GLU A 160 7.93 5.74 18.00
C GLU A 160 8.27 7.25 18.02
N ILE A 161 9.56 7.57 17.93
CA ILE A 161 10.11 8.93 17.99
C ILE A 161 10.06 9.66 16.62
N ARG A 162 9.91 8.99 15.45
CA ARG A 162 10.09 9.64 14.12
C ARG A 162 9.04 9.38 13.03
N ALA A 163 8.20 8.34 13.11
CA ALA A 163 7.23 8.04 12.03
C ALA A 163 6.17 9.15 11.82
N ARG A 164 5.72 9.79 12.92
CA ARG A 164 4.83 10.97 12.87
C ARG A 164 5.45 12.13 12.09
N TYR A 165 6.76 12.35 12.19
CA TYR A 165 7.46 13.40 11.47
C TYR A 165 7.54 13.10 9.97
N PHE A 166 7.86 11.85 9.60
CA PHE A 166 7.97 11.44 8.21
C PHE A 166 6.63 11.56 7.46
N TRP A 167 5.52 11.13 8.06
CA TRP A 167 4.19 11.27 7.44
C TRP A 167 3.74 12.73 7.34
N HIS A 168 4.06 13.56 8.34
CA HIS A 168 3.76 14.99 8.29
C HIS A 168 4.53 15.72 7.18
N VAL A 169 5.72 15.23 6.82
CA VAL A 169 6.56 15.79 5.76
C VAL A 169 6.18 15.29 4.36
N ILE A 170 5.64 14.07 4.24
CA ILE A 170 5.30 13.45 2.96
C ILE A 170 3.85 13.68 2.53
N ALA A 171 2.89 13.64 3.46
CA ALA A 171 1.48 13.83 3.15
C ALA A 171 1.17 15.15 2.40
N PRO A 172 1.80 16.30 2.75
CA PRO A 172 1.60 17.54 2.00
C PRO A 172 2.13 17.47 0.56
N ARG A 173 3.29 16.84 0.34
CA ARG A 173 3.91 16.73 -0.99
C ARG A 173 3.14 15.82 -1.94
N LEU A 174 2.55 14.74 -1.42
CA LEU A 174 1.65 13.89 -2.19
C LEU A 174 0.37 14.64 -2.59
N ARG A 175 -0.16 15.48 -1.69
CA ARG A 175 -1.34 16.33 -1.94
C ARG A 175 -1.04 17.41 -2.97
N GLU A 176 0.12 18.05 -2.91
CA GLU A 176 0.60 19.03 -3.90
C GLU A 176 0.79 18.40 -5.28
N ASN A 177 1.43 17.23 -5.38
CA ASN A 177 1.61 16.55 -6.66
C ASN A 177 0.28 16.18 -7.33
N ARG A 178 -0.75 15.80 -6.55
CA ARG A 178 -2.10 15.55 -7.07
C ARG A 178 -2.75 16.84 -7.58
N PHE A 179 -2.55 17.97 -6.92
CA PHE A 179 -3.05 19.27 -7.35
C PHE A 179 -2.34 19.77 -8.61
N ILE A 180 -1.02 19.66 -8.67
CA ILE A 180 -0.19 20.00 -9.83
C ILE A 180 -0.57 19.14 -11.03
N TYR A 181 -0.78 17.83 -10.84
CA TYR A 181 -1.25 16.93 -11.90
C TYR A 181 -2.66 17.28 -12.40
N ARG A 182 -3.55 17.67 -11.49
CA ARG A 182 -4.90 18.12 -11.84
C ARG A 182 -4.86 19.43 -12.63
N LEU A 183 -4.01 20.37 -12.22
CA LEU A 183 -3.77 21.63 -12.94
C LEU A 183 -3.15 21.37 -14.32
N TYR A 184 -2.16 20.49 -14.41
CA TYR A 184 -1.56 20.05 -15.67
C TYR A 184 -2.62 19.48 -16.62
N ARG A 185 -3.50 18.58 -16.15
CA ARG A 185 -4.61 18.04 -16.96
C ARG A 185 -5.57 19.12 -17.45
N ILE A 186 -5.89 20.12 -16.62
CA ILE A 186 -6.75 21.25 -16.99
C ILE A 186 -6.07 22.11 -18.06
N VAL A 187 -4.80 22.48 -17.85
CA VAL A 187 -4.03 23.28 -18.80
C VAL A 187 -3.84 22.54 -20.11
N TYR A 188 -3.51 21.24 -20.07
CA TYR A 188 -3.38 20.39 -21.25
C TYR A 188 -4.70 20.28 -22.03
N GLY A 189 -5.83 20.13 -21.33
CA GLY A 189 -7.16 20.13 -21.94
C GLY A 189 -7.51 21.45 -22.63
N LEU A 190 -7.19 22.58 -22.01
CA LEU A 190 -7.39 23.92 -22.60
C LEU A 190 -6.48 24.17 -23.82
N VAL A 191 -5.22 23.73 -23.77
CA VAL A 191 -4.27 23.84 -24.89
C VAL A 191 -4.70 22.95 -26.06
N LYS A 192 -5.21 21.74 -25.80
CA LYS A 192 -5.72 20.85 -26.84
C LYS A 192 -7.00 21.39 -27.49
N SER A 193 -7.94 21.90 -26.68
CA SER A 193 -9.17 22.54 -27.19
C SER A 193 -8.89 23.80 -28.00
N ARG A 194 -7.88 24.60 -27.62
CA ARG A 194 -7.42 25.74 -28.43
C ARG A 194 -6.83 25.31 -29.77
N LYS A 195 -6.04 24.23 -29.84
CA LYS A 195 -5.47 23.73 -31.11
C LYS A 195 -6.52 23.20 -32.08
N GLU A 196 -7.60 22.60 -31.58
CA GLU A 196 -8.73 22.19 -32.43
C GLU A 196 -9.51 23.40 -32.94
N ALA A 197 -9.70 24.44 -32.11
CA ALA A 197 -10.36 25.69 -32.51
C ALA A 197 -9.58 26.49 -33.56
N THR A 198 -8.25 26.65 -33.42
CA THR A 198 -7.43 27.34 -34.43
C THR A 198 -7.35 26.56 -35.76
N SER A 199 -7.41 25.22 -35.74
CA SER A 199 -7.38 24.44 -36.98
C SER A 199 -8.66 24.55 -37.81
N GLN A 200 -9.80 24.91 -37.19
CA GLN A 200 -11.07 25.10 -37.90
C GLN A 200 -11.22 26.54 -38.45
N GLU A 201 -10.63 27.54 -37.80
CA GLU A 201 -10.69 28.94 -38.27
C GLU A 201 -9.79 29.19 -39.50
N ASP A 202 -8.65 28.51 -39.61
CA ASP A 202 -7.74 28.64 -40.77
C ASP A 202 -8.30 28.02 -42.07
N TYR A 203 -9.38 27.21 -41.99
CA TYR A 203 -10.04 26.63 -43.17
C TYR A 203 -11.03 27.59 -43.85
N PHE A 204 -11.43 28.67 -43.16
CA PHE A 204 -12.40 29.67 -43.65
C PHE A 204 -11.80 31.06 -43.89
N ALA A 205 -10.49 31.25 -43.73
CA ALA A 205 -9.86 32.51 -44.04
C ALA A 205 -9.89 32.79 -45.56
N PRO A 206 -10.56 33.85 -46.04
CA PRO A 206 -10.53 34.20 -47.46
C PRO A 206 -9.13 34.69 -47.82
N LYS A 207 -8.53 34.06 -48.83
CA LYS A 207 -7.28 34.55 -49.43
C LYS A 207 -7.56 35.90 -50.10
N MET A 208 -7.03 36.98 -49.53
CA MET A 208 -6.82 38.25 -50.23
C MET A 208 -5.47 38.22 -50.96
#